data_AF-A0A8T2I8D0-F1
#
_entry.id   AF-A0A8T2I8D0-F1
#
_cell.length_a   1.000
_cell.length_b   1.000
_cell.length_c   1.000
_cell.angle_alpha   90.00
_cell.angle_beta   90.00
_cell.angle_gamma   90.00
#
_symmetry.space_group_name_H-M   'P 1'
#
loop_
_entity.id
_entity.type
_entity.pdbx_description
1 polymer ?
#
loop_
_entity_poly.entity_id
_entity_poly.type
_entity_poly.pdbx_seq_one_letter_code
_entity_poly.pdbx_strand_id
1 'polypeptide(L)'
;MASPSIALKGGSSDSIGDHAKFGVVTVSDRASQGIYADESGPAIIQFFHEAINSSFEVVYKVIPDEKPLIEATLKQLCDIDGCCFVVTTGGTGPAPRDVTPDATEAVCSRIIPGYGEQMRAISLRYVPTAVLSRQTAGIRGKSLILNLPGKPKAIRETIDEVFVSIPACIHYLEGPYIETNNEVDPKRGQGIILGAEATLKDGVKGALTYDVHKRTGAASMTLDKSFDNGSNLQLKAIYKQAGDMFILEETWKLDANNKLGGAYNFNTEEAAFSYTYTKNDWAATGKYNFQKDTTILQVEKKEGKNTYMVQYAPKDGATSLVWTAKPFKAILKGNMGKGGVSADSAVFAVTHEFDL
;
A
#
# COMPACT_ATOMS: atom_id res chain seq x y z
N MET A 1 -9.58 -1.41 -42.74
CA MET A 1 -10.40 -0.55 -41.85
C MET A 1 -9.88 -0.79 -40.44
N ALA A 2 -9.57 0.27 -39.68
CA ALA A 2 -9.10 0.12 -38.31
C ALA A 2 -10.22 -0.50 -37.44
N SER A 3 -9.88 -1.50 -36.62
CA SER A 3 -10.81 -2.11 -35.67
C SER A 3 -11.39 -1.03 -34.72
N PRO A 4 -12.67 -1.15 -34.29
CA PRO A 4 -13.28 -0.19 -33.38
C PRO A 4 -12.51 -0.10 -32.06
N SER A 5 -12.25 1.11 -31.58
CA SER A 5 -11.57 1.36 -30.30
C SER A 5 -12.51 1.02 -29.15
N ILE A 6 -12.11 0.06 -28.32
CA ILE A 6 -12.80 -0.27 -27.07
C ILE A 6 -12.15 0.56 -25.97
N ALA A 7 -12.91 1.48 -25.38
CA ALA A 7 -12.50 2.25 -24.21
C ALA A 7 -12.65 1.39 -22.95
N LEU A 8 -11.54 0.93 -22.40
CA LEU A 8 -11.52 0.18 -21.13
C LEU A 8 -11.21 1.15 -19.99
N LYS A 9 -11.93 1.09 -18.87
CA LYS A 9 -11.77 2.01 -17.74
C LYS A 9 -11.29 1.28 -16.49
N GLY A 10 -10.45 1.94 -15.69
CA GLY A 10 -9.95 1.41 -14.42
C GLY A 10 -9.65 2.52 -13.41
N GLY A 11 -9.11 2.13 -12.25
CA GLY A 11 -8.80 3.02 -11.13
C GLY A 11 -9.93 3.16 -10.09
N SER A 12 -9.61 3.84 -8.99
CA SER A 12 -10.51 4.11 -7.87
C SER A 12 -10.98 5.57 -7.87
N SER A 13 -12.22 5.81 -7.44
CA SER A 13 -12.76 7.17 -7.19
C SER A 13 -12.05 7.88 -6.05
N ASP A 14 -11.37 7.13 -5.17
CA ASP A 14 -10.72 7.67 -3.97
C ASP A 14 -9.23 7.99 -4.21
N SER A 15 -8.77 7.84 -5.46
CA SER A 15 -7.43 8.24 -5.89
C SER A 15 -7.29 9.76 -5.89
N ILE A 16 -6.10 10.25 -5.54
CA ILE A 16 -5.73 11.67 -5.63
C ILE A 16 -5.12 12.03 -6.99
N GLY A 17 -4.94 11.03 -7.87
CA GLY A 17 -4.38 11.25 -9.19
C GLY A 17 -5.41 11.67 -10.22
N ASP A 18 -4.92 12.37 -11.23
CA ASP A 18 -5.72 12.92 -12.31
C ASP A 18 -6.25 11.79 -13.21
N HIS A 19 -7.31 12.09 -13.95
CA HIS A 19 -7.78 11.18 -14.98
C HIS A 19 -6.74 11.07 -16.11
N ALA A 20 -6.31 9.84 -16.41
CA ALA A 20 -5.30 9.56 -17.42
C ALA A 20 -5.86 8.75 -18.61
N LYS A 21 -5.29 8.97 -19.80
CA LYS A 21 -5.59 8.19 -20.99
C LYS A 21 -4.36 7.47 -21.50
N PHE A 22 -4.51 6.17 -21.78
CA PHE A 22 -3.43 5.31 -22.26
C PHE A 22 -3.76 4.74 -23.63
N GLY A 23 -2.78 4.65 -24.52
CA GLY A 23 -2.89 3.96 -25.80
C GLY A 23 -2.24 2.59 -25.72
N VAL A 24 -2.91 1.54 -26.19
CA VAL A 24 -2.32 0.21 -26.35
C VAL A 24 -2.48 -0.22 -27.79
N VAL A 25 -1.36 -0.48 -28.46
CA VAL A 25 -1.32 -0.83 -29.89
C VAL A 25 -0.63 -2.17 -30.09
N THR A 26 -1.40 -3.18 -30.47
CA THR A 26 -0.85 -4.44 -30.94
C THR A 26 -0.57 -4.35 -32.43
N VAL A 27 0.71 -4.50 -32.77
CA VAL A 27 1.22 -4.49 -34.15
C VAL A 27 1.46 -5.95 -34.55
N SER A 28 0.52 -6.49 -35.33
CA SER A 28 0.60 -7.85 -35.88
C SER A 28 -0.30 -8.03 -37.10
N ASP A 29 0.31 -8.46 -38.22
CA ASP A 29 -0.40 -8.91 -39.41
C ASP A 29 -1.42 -10.01 -39.10
N ARG A 30 -1.05 -10.98 -38.25
CA ARG A 30 -1.89 -12.14 -37.95
C ARG A 30 -3.02 -11.81 -36.98
N ALA A 31 -2.75 -11.01 -35.95
CA ALA A 31 -3.78 -10.59 -34.99
C ALA A 31 -4.81 -9.67 -35.66
N SER A 32 -4.36 -8.74 -36.50
CA SER A 32 -5.24 -7.82 -37.23
C SER A 32 -6.14 -8.53 -38.26
N GLN A 33 -5.68 -9.65 -38.81
CA GLN A 33 -6.46 -10.51 -39.70
C GLN A 33 -7.35 -11.54 -38.95
N GLY A 34 -7.29 -11.57 -37.61
CA GLY A 34 -8.04 -12.55 -36.81
C GLY A 34 -7.53 -13.99 -36.93
N ILE A 35 -6.31 -14.20 -37.44
CA ILE A 35 -5.68 -15.53 -37.56
C ILE A 35 -5.38 -16.11 -36.18
N TYR A 36 -5.02 -15.25 -35.22
CA TYR A 36 -4.95 -15.61 -33.80
C TYR A 36 -5.51 -14.48 -32.93
N ALA A 37 -5.94 -14.83 -31.72
CA ALA A 37 -6.38 -13.86 -30.72
C ALA A 37 -5.18 -13.12 -30.11
N ASP A 38 -5.28 -11.80 -29.96
CA ASP A 38 -4.24 -11.04 -29.28
C ASP A 38 -4.22 -11.33 -27.78
N GLU A 39 -3.09 -11.85 -27.29
CA GLU A 39 -2.82 -12.05 -25.86
C GLU A 39 -1.96 -10.93 -25.26
N SER A 40 -1.27 -10.16 -26.11
CA SER A 40 -0.28 -9.16 -25.71
C SER A 40 -0.94 -7.87 -25.23
N GLY A 41 -1.90 -7.34 -25.98
CA GLY A 41 -2.69 -6.17 -25.59
C GLY A 41 -3.41 -6.37 -24.25
N PRO A 42 -4.17 -7.46 -24.06
CA PRO A 42 -4.79 -7.78 -22.77
C PRO A 42 -3.81 -7.87 -21.60
N ALA A 43 -2.59 -8.42 -21.81
CA ALA A 43 -1.58 -8.48 -20.75
C ALA A 43 -1.11 -7.09 -20.29
N ILE A 44 -0.99 -6.13 -21.21
CA ILE A 44 -0.64 -4.73 -20.90
C ILE A 44 -1.79 -4.04 -20.16
N ILE A 45 -3.02 -4.25 -20.61
CA ILE A 45 -4.21 -3.66 -19.97
C ILE A 45 -4.35 -4.19 -18.53
N GLN A 46 -4.17 -5.49 -18.33
CA GLN A 46 -4.20 -6.12 -17.01
C GLN A 46 -3.12 -5.52 -16.09
N PHE A 47 -1.90 -5.29 -16.61
CA PHE A 47 -0.87 -4.58 -15.86
C PHE A 47 -1.33 -3.18 -15.42
N PHE A 48 -1.97 -2.39 -16.28
CA PHE A 48 -2.48 -1.07 -15.89
C PHE A 48 -3.51 -1.15 -14.76
N HIS A 49 -4.39 -2.15 -14.78
CA HIS A 49 -5.35 -2.37 -13.69
C HIS A 49 -4.68 -2.72 -12.35
N GLU A 50 -3.54 -3.40 -12.38
CA GLU A 50 -2.78 -3.76 -11.17
C GLU A 50 -1.91 -2.60 -10.66
N ALA A 51 -1.32 -1.84 -11.58
CA ALA A 51 -0.29 -0.86 -11.28
C ALA A 51 -0.84 0.54 -10.99
N ILE A 52 -2.07 0.88 -11.41
CA ILE A 52 -2.57 2.26 -11.43
C ILE A 52 -3.83 2.38 -10.56
N ASN A 53 -3.75 3.27 -9.56
CA ASN A 53 -4.87 3.60 -8.67
C ASN A 53 -5.74 4.73 -9.22
N SER A 54 -5.14 5.68 -9.97
CA SER A 54 -5.87 6.79 -10.58
C SER A 54 -6.91 6.35 -11.59
N SER A 55 -7.98 7.12 -11.74
CA SER A 55 -8.95 6.85 -12.79
C SER A 55 -8.27 6.92 -14.16
N PHE A 56 -8.51 5.92 -15.01
CA PHE A 56 -7.94 5.92 -16.36
C PHE A 56 -8.86 5.31 -17.40
N GLU A 57 -8.58 5.65 -18.65
CA GLU A 57 -9.18 5.06 -19.85
C GLU A 57 -8.07 4.52 -20.78
N VAL A 58 -8.29 3.36 -21.39
CA VAL A 58 -7.40 2.77 -22.38
C VAL A 58 -8.06 2.80 -23.76
N VAL A 59 -7.37 3.37 -24.74
CA VAL A 59 -7.69 3.28 -26.16
C VAL A 59 -6.87 2.14 -26.76
N TYR A 60 -7.52 1.00 -26.97
CA TYR A 60 -6.89 -0.21 -27.49
C TYR A 60 -7.11 -0.38 -29.01
N LYS A 61 -6.04 -0.72 -29.74
CA LYS A 61 -6.04 -0.95 -31.19
C LYS A 61 -5.17 -2.15 -31.58
N VAL A 62 -5.63 -2.90 -32.58
CA VAL A 62 -4.86 -3.96 -33.25
C VAL A 62 -4.71 -3.57 -34.73
N ILE A 63 -3.46 -3.50 -35.22
CA ILE A 63 -3.14 -3.06 -36.58
C ILE A 63 -2.07 -3.97 -37.22
N PRO A 64 -2.01 -4.07 -38.56
CA PRO A 64 -0.94 -4.78 -39.27
C PRO A 64 0.41 -4.04 -39.19
N ASP A 65 1.47 -4.73 -39.61
CA ASP A 65 2.87 -4.29 -39.49
C ASP A 65 3.26 -3.32 -40.63
N GLU A 66 2.45 -2.29 -40.81
CA GLU A 66 2.57 -1.30 -41.89
C GLU A 66 3.03 0.05 -41.32
N LYS A 67 4.28 0.44 -41.61
CA LYS A 67 4.89 1.65 -41.03
C LYS A 67 3.99 2.90 -41.11
N PRO A 68 3.41 3.27 -42.27
CA PRO A 68 2.56 4.46 -42.35
C PRO A 68 1.31 4.38 -41.45
N LEU A 69 0.75 3.18 -41.27
CA LEU A 69 -0.41 2.97 -40.42
C LEU A 69 -0.04 3.03 -38.94
N ILE A 70 1.12 2.48 -38.55
CA ILE A 70 1.64 2.59 -37.19
C ILE A 70 1.88 4.07 -36.86
N GLU A 71 2.56 4.81 -37.73
CA GLU A 71 2.79 6.26 -37.55
C GLU A 71 1.48 7.03 -37.39
N ALA A 72 0.50 6.80 -38.28
CA ALA A 72 -0.80 7.47 -38.21
C ALA A 72 -1.55 7.14 -36.92
N THR A 73 -1.47 5.88 -36.47
CA THR A 73 -2.12 5.43 -35.22
C THR A 73 -1.48 6.07 -34.00
N LEU A 74 -0.14 6.11 -33.93
CA LEU A 74 0.58 6.75 -32.84
C LEU A 74 0.30 8.27 -32.78
N LYS A 75 0.28 8.94 -33.94
CA LYS A 75 -0.09 10.36 -34.04
C LYS A 75 -1.51 10.60 -33.53
N GLN A 76 -2.48 9.82 -34.00
CA GLN A 76 -3.88 9.91 -33.55
C GLN A 76 -4.02 9.75 -32.03
N LEU A 77 -3.37 8.73 -31.46
CA LEU A 77 -3.45 8.46 -30.02
C LEU A 77 -2.88 9.61 -29.17
N CYS A 78 -1.76 10.19 -29.59
CA CYS A 78 -1.14 11.29 -28.86
C CYS A 78 -1.88 12.61 -29.08
N ASP A 79 -2.17 12.96 -30.34
CA ASP A 79 -2.58 14.32 -30.71
C ASP A 79 -4.09 14.55 -30.62
N ILE A 80 -4.89 13.52 -30.83
CA ILE A 80 -6.35 13.62 -30.91
C ILE A 80 -7.01 12.92 -29.72
N ASP A 81 -6.61 11.68 -29.44
CA ASP A 81 -7.21 10.90 -28.35
C ASP A 81 -6.68 11.35 -26.97
N GLY A 82 -5.55 12.07 -26.96
CA GLY A 82 -4.96 12.71 -25.76
C GLY A 82 -4.28 11.72 -24.82
N CYS A 83 -3.77 10.60 -25.33
CA CYS A 83 -3.09 9.60 -24.51
C CYS A 83 -1.76 10.15 -23.99
N CYS A 84 -1.59 10.21 -22.66
CA CYS A 84 -0.33 10.64 -22.05
C CYS A 84 0.77 9.56 -22.11
N PHE A 85 0.36 8.30 -22.28
CA PHE A 85 1.26 7.17 -22.46
C PHE A 85 0.72 6.23 -23.53
N VAL A 86 1.54 5.88 -24.51
CA VAL A 86 1.20 4.95 -25.59
C VAL A 86 2.20 3.81 -25.58
N VAL A 87 1.69 2.58 -25.57
CA VAL A 87 2.47 1.37 -25.57
C VAL A 87 2.18 0.58 -26.83
N THR A 88 3.24 0.12 -27.50
CA THR A 88 3.10 -0.81 -28.62
C THR A 88 3.62 -2.19 -28.22
N THR A 89 3.09 -3.24 -28.84
CA THR A 89 3.62 -4.61 -28.73
C THR A 89 3.69 -5.25 -30.12
N GLY A 90 4.83 -5.87 -30.45
CA GLY A 90 5.07 -6.50 -31.75
C GLY A 90 5.87 -5.64 -32.73
N GLY A 91 6.48 -6.29 -33.73
CA GLY A 91 7.21 -5.62 -34.82
C GLY A 91 8.53 -4.96 -34.41
N THR A 92 9.25 -5.46 -33.40
CA THR A 92 10.48 -4.83 -32.85
C THR A 92 11.76 -5.67 -33.00
N GLY A 93 11.70 -6.77 -33.75
CA GLY A 93 12.87 -7.62 -34.02
C GLY A 93 13.72 -7.11 -35.19
N PRO A 94 14.65 -7.94 -35.68
CA PRO A 94 15.53 -7.60 -36.79
C PRO A 94 14.93 -7.91 -38.17
N ALA A 95 13.71 -8.47 -38.25
CA ALA A 95 13.13 -8.86 -39.52
C ALA A 95 12.77 -7.62 -40.37
N PRO A 96 12.79 -7.68 -41.71
CA PRO A 96 12.45 -6.53 -42.55
C PRO A 96 11.04 -5.97 -42.34
N ARG A 97 10.13 -6.80 -41.83
CA ARG A 97 8.75 -6.42 -41.47
C ARG A 97 8.64 -5.75 -40.10
N ASP A 98 9.65 -5.87 -39.24
CA ASP A 98 9.64 -5.32 -37.88
C ASP A 98 9.98 -3.82 -37.91
N VAL A 99 8.96 -3.01 -38.21
CA VAL A 99 9.08 -1.57 -38.45
C VAL A 99 8.51 -0.69 -37.34
N THR A 100 8.08 -1.28 -36.21
CA THR A 100 7.50 -0.53 -35.08
C THR A 100 8.47 0.50 -34.48
N PRO A 101 9.77 0.18 -34.27
CA PRO A 101 10.75 1.17 -33.83
C PRO A 101 10.92 2.31 -34.84
N ASP A 102 10.99 2.00 -36.13
CA ASP A 102 11.15 3.00 -37.21
C ASP A 102 9.95 3.95 -37.29
N ALA A 103 8.75 3.45 -37.05
CA ALA A 103 7.54 4.26 -36.95
C ALA A 103 7.55 5.12 -35.67
N THR A 104 7.98 4.56 -34.55
CA THR A 104 8.08 5.27 -33.26
C THR A 104 9.07 6.43 -33.37
N GLU A 105 10.23 6.20 -33.99
CA GLU A 105 11.23 7.24 -34.21
C GLU A 105 10.74 8.33 -35.16
N ALA A 106 10.00 7.97 -36.21
CA ALA A 106 9.46 8.93 -37.17
C ALA A 106 8.42 9.90 -36.57
N VAL A 107 7.68 9.49 -35.53
CA VAL A 107 6.63 10.33 -34.91
C VAL A 107 7.08 11.06 -33.65
N CYS A 108 8.18 10.62 -33.03
CA CYS A 108 8.71 11.22 -31.81
C CYS A 108 9.60 12.42 -32.12
N SER A 109 9.43 13.48 -31.34
CA SER A 109 10.31 14.67 -31.38
C SER A 109 11.65 14.43 -30.70
N ARG A 110 11.71 13.48 -29.76
CA ARG A 110 12.90 13.12 -29.00
C ARG A 110 12.85 11.67 -28.58
N ILE A 111 13.95 10.94 -28.76
CA ILE A 111 14.11 9.57 -28.30
C ILE A 111 14.69 9.57 -26.88
N ILE A 112 14.23 8.62 -26.07
CA ILE A 112 14.73 8.36 -24.72
C ILE A 112 15.48 7.01 -24.76
N PRO A 113 16.79 7.01 -25.11
CA PRO A 113 17.54 5.76 -25.36
C PRO A 113 17.61 4.85 -24.12
N GLY A 114 17.58 5.43 -22.91
CA GLY A 114 17.63 4.70 -21.64
C GLY A 114 16.55 3.63 -21.47
N TYR A 115 15.35 3.82 -22.07
CA TYR A 115 14.33 2.77 -22.05
C TYR A 115 14.74 1.57 -22.89
N GLY A 116 15.23 1.77 -24.11
CA GLY A 116 15.69 0.67 -24.96
C GLY A 116 16.86 -0.09 -24.33
N GLU A 117 17.80 0.64 -23.72
CA GLU A 117 18.93 0.08 -22.97
C GLU A 117 18.46 -0.79 -21.80
N GLN A 118 17.58 -0.25 -20.96
CA GLN A 118 17.06 -0.95 -19.78
C GLN A 118 16.24 -2.18 -20.17
N MET A 119 15.35 -2.08 -21.16
CA MET A 119 14.54 -3.21 -21.63
C MET A 119 15.39 -4.36 -22.17
N ARG A 120 16.45 -4.04 -22.94
CA ARG A 120 17.42 -5.06 -23.40
C ARG A 120 18.18 -5.68 -22.23
N ALA A 121 18.63 -4.87 -21.26
CA ALA A 121 19.33 -5.36 -20.08
C ALA A 121 18.48 -6.30 -19.22
N ILE A 122 17.18 -6.00 -19.07
CA ILE A 122 16.21 -6.87 -18.39
C ILE A 122 16.06 -8.18 -19.17
N SER A 123 15.78 -8.09 -20.48
CA SER A 123 15.54 -9.26 -21.33
C SER A 123 16.76 -10.20 -21.42
N LEU A 124 17.99 -9.64 -21.35
CA LEU A 124 19.24 -10.40 -21.36
C LEU A 124 19.40 -11.35 -20.17
N ARG A 125 18.69 -11.10 -19.05
CA ARG A 125 18.67 -12.01 -17.90
C ARG A 125 17.96 -13.34 -18.23
N TYR A 126 17.11 -13.34 -19.26
CA TYR A 126 16.26 -14.47 -19.63
C TYR A 126 16.67 -15.12 -20.95
N VAL A 127 17.04 -14.30 -21.96
CA VAL A 127 17.37 -14.80 -23.31
C VAL A 127 18.57 -14.06 -23.92
N PRO A 128 19.58 -14.77 -24.46
CA PRO A 128 20.74 -14.14 -25.11
C PRO A 128 20.38 -13.32 -26.36
N THR A 129 19.30 -13.70 -27.05
CA THR A 129 18.83 -13.02 -28.26
C THR A 129 18.22 -11.64 -28.00
N ALA A 130 18.09 -11.22 -26.75
CA ALA A 130 17.61 -9.90 -26.37
C ALA A 130 18.40 -8.74 -27.02
N VAL A 131 19.67 -8.97 -27.37
CA VAL A 131 20.50 -8.00 -28.12
C VAL A 131 19.93 -7.63 -29.49
N LEU A 132 19.09 -8.49 -30.08
CA LEU A 132 18.47 -8.26 -31.39
C LEU A 132 17.23 -7.34 -31.31
N SER A 133 16.76 -7.03 -30.09
CA SER A 133 15.60 -6.17 -29.91
C SER A 133 15.91 -4.72 -30.27
N ARG A 134 15.10 -4.17 -31.18
CA ARG A 134 15.16 -2.77 -31.61
C ARG A 134 14.18 -1.88 -30.83
N GLN A 135 13.63 -2.36 -29.72
CA GLN A 135 12.72 -1.58 -28.89
C GLN A 135 13.32 -0.23 -28.48
N THR A 136 12.47 0.80 -28.51
CA THR A 136 12.82 2.16 -28.15
C THR A 136 11.67 2.85 -27.41
N ALA A 137 11.92 4.09 -26.98
CA ALA A 137 10.91 4.97 -26.42
C ALA A 137 11.16 6.40 -26.90
N GLY A 138 10.11 7.20 -26.98
CA GLY A 138 10.25 8.60 -27.36
C GLY A 138 9.07 9.46 -26.95
N ILE A 139 9.24 10.77 -27.12
CA ILE A 139 8.29 11.79 -26.71
C ILE A 139 7.64 12.39 -27.96
N ARG A 140 6.31 12.41 -27.97
CA ARG A 140 5.50 13.16 -28.93
C ARG A 140 4.60 14.14 -28.16
N GLY A 141 4.90 15.43 -28.24
CA GLY A 141 4.15 16.43 -27.46
C GLY A 141 4.25 16.16 -25.96
N LYS A 142 3.10 15.91 -25.32
CA LYS A 142 2.99 15.54 -23.90
C LYS A 142 2.88 14.03 -23.65
N SER A 143 3.10 13.23 -24.69
CA SER A 143 2.91 11.78 -24.66
C SER A 143 4.26 11.04 -24.69
N LEU A 144 4.40 10.04 -23.82
CA LEU A 144 5.47 9.05 -23.90
C LEU A 144 5.00 7.87 -24.76
N ILE A 145 5.83 7.45 -25.72
CA ILE A 145 5.61 6.23 -26.52
C ILE A 145 6.69 5.21 -26.16
N LEU A 146 6.30 3.96 -25.87
CA LEU A 146 7.20 2.87 -25.49
C LEU A 146 6.90 1.59 -26.28
N ASN A 147 7.92 0.94 -26.83
CA ASN A 147 7.76 -0.34 -27.52
C ASN A 147 8.09 -1.51 -26.59
N LEU A 148 7.08 -2.34 -26.26
CA LEU A 148 7.23 -3.53 -25.43
C LEU A 148 7.43 -4.82 -26.25
N PRO A 149 7.85 -5.93 -25.58
CA PRO A 149 7.96 -7.24 -26.22
C PRO A 149 6.61 -7.80 -26.67
N GLY A 150 6.64 -8.80 -27.55
CA GLY A 150 5.43 -9.43 -28.07
C GLY A 150 4.80 -10.51 -27.17
N LYS A 151 5.56 -11.15 -26.28
CA LYS A 151 5.04 -12.27 -25.47
C LYS A 151 4.54 -11.78 -24.10
N PRO A 152 3.35 -12.19 -23.60
CA PRO A 152 2.81 -11.77 -22.30
C PRO A 152 3.81 -11.88 -21.14
N LYS A 153 4.55 -12.98 -21.06
CA LYS A 153 5.60 -13.17 -20.05
C LYS A 153 6.70 -12.11 -20.15
N ALA A 154 7.23 -11.87 -21.35
CA ALA A 154 8.29 -10.88 -21.57
C ALA A 154 7.78 -9.45 -21.38
N ILE A 155 6.51 -9.18 -21.68
CA ILE A 155 5.84 -7.92 -21.37
C ILE A 155 5.91 -7.68 -19.87
N ARG A 156 5.47 -8.63 -19.03
CA ARG A 156 5.50 -8.48 -17.56
C ARG A 156 6.90 -8.31 -17.01
N GLU A 157 7.82 -9.18 -17.39
CA GLU A 157 9.24 -9.09 -17.00
C GLU A 157 9.84 -7.70 -17.32
N THR A 158 9.40 -7.06 -18.41
CA THR A 158 9.91 -5.75 -18.84
C THR A 158 9.16 -4.58 -18.20
N ILE A 159 7.83 -4.56 -18.31
CA ILE A 159 7.01 -3.42 -17.87
C ILE A 159 7.06 -3.24 -16.35
N ASP A 160 7.11 -4.34 -15.59
CA ASP A 160 7.16 -4.29 -14.13
C ASP A 160 8.42 -3.54 -13.63
N GLU A 161 9.54 -3.58 -14.36
CA GLU A 161 10.77 -2.85 -13.99
C GLU A 161 10.83 -1.42 -14.57
N VAL A 162 10.40 -1.21 -15.82
CA VAL A 162 10.55 0.12 -16.47
C VAL A 162 9.46 1.10 -16.09
N PHE A 163 8.28 0.61 -15.67
CA PHE A 163 7.12 1.45 -15.36
C PHE A 163 7.36 2.40 -14.18
N VAL A 164 8.24 2.04 -13.23
CA VAL A 164 8.66 2.88 -12.09
C VAL A 164 9.00 4.32 -12.50
N SER A 165 9.61 4.49 -13.68
CA SER A 165 10.02 5.81 -14.19
C SER A 165 8.93 6.56 -14.98
N ILE A 166 7.90 5.86 -15.44
CA ILE A 166 6.95 6.36 -16.45
C ILE A 166 6.03 7.44 -15.88
N PRO A 167 5.40 7.28 -14.70
CA PRO A 167 4.60 8.35 -14.10
C PRO A 167 5.38 9.64 -13.87
N ALA A 168 6.66 9.56 -13.51
CA ALA A 168 7.53 10.73 -13.35
C ALA A 168 7.84 11.39 -14.71
N CYS A 169 8.13 10.59 -15.73
CA CYS A 169 8.31 11.07 -17.10
C CYS A 169 7.08 11.85 -17.59
N ILE A 170 5.88 11.29 -17.39
CA ILE A 170 4.61 11.93 -17.78
C ILE A 170 4.40 13.24 -17.01
N HIS A 171 4.71 13.27 -15.72
CA HIS A 171 4.64 14.50 -14.93
C HIS A 171 5.59 15.59 -15.46
N TYR A 172 6.82 15.25 -15.84
CA TYR A 172 7.77 16.20 -16.44
C TYR A 172 7.34 16.69 -17.82
N LEU A 173 6.47 15.96 -18.52
CA LEU A 173 5.83 16.38 -19.76
C LEU A 173 4.56 17.21 -19.52
N GLU A 174 4.31 17.62 -18.27
CA GLU A 174 3.09 18.32 -17.83
C GLU A 174 1.82 17.52 -18.16
N GLY A 175 1.91 16.19 -18.08
CA GLY A 175 0.79 15.27 -18.17
C GLY A 175 0.08 15.05 -16.83
N PRO A 176 -0.94 14.18 -16.80
CA PRO A 176 -1.70 13.90 -15.58
C PRO A 176 -0.82 13.30 -14.48
N TYR A 177 -1.12 13.62 -13.23
CA TYR A 177 -0.51 12.96 -12.08
C TYR A 177 -1.09 11.54 -11.92
N ILE A 178 -0.27 10.52 -12.21
CA ILE A 178 -0.65 9.11 -12.11
C ILE A 178 -0.23 8.56 -10.73
N GLU A 179 -1.23 8.26 -9.89
CA GLU A 179 -1.07 7.52 -8.63
C GLU A 179 -0.99 6.01 -8.94
N THR A 180 0.12 5.39 -8.53
CA THR A 180 0.41 3.97 -8.74
C THR A 180 0.19 3.15 -7.48
N ASN A 181 0.00 1.84 -7.62
CA ASN A 181 -0.01 0.91 -6.50
C ASN A 181 1.40 0.71 -5.94
N ASN A 182 1.58 0.96 -4.64
CA ASN A 182 2.87 0.90 -3.94
C ASN A 182 3.53 -0.49 -3.94
N GLU A 183 2.76 -1.56 -4.17
CA GLU A 183 3.32 -2.93 -4.29
C GLU A 183 4.00 -3.18 -5.64
N VAL A 184 3.63 -2.43 -6.69
CA VAL A 184 4.18 -2.56 -8.05
C VAL A 184 5.37 -1.61 -8.27
N ASP A 185 5.49 -0.54 -7.48
CA ASP A 185 6.64 0.37 -7.49
C ASP A 185 7.34 0.45 -6.12
N PRO A 186 8.23 -0.50 -5.78
CA PRO A 186 8.96 -0.48 -4.52
C PRO A 186 9.97 0.66 -4.40
N LYS A 187 10.34 1.34 -5.51
CA LYS A 187 11.36 2.41 -5.51
C LYS A 187 10.76 3.82 -5.34
N ARG A 188 9.50 4.06 -5.72
CA ARG A 188 8.74 5.25 -5.25
C ARG A 188 8.33 5.18 -3.78
N GLY A 189 8.51 4.03 -3.13
CA GLY A 189 8.49 3.90 -1.67
C GLY A 189 9.57 4.73 -0.94
N GLN A 190 10.54 5.31 -1.66
CA GLN A 190 11.37 6.40 -1.15
C GLN A 190 10.63 7.73 -1.34
N GLY A 191 9.47 7.85 -0.68
CA GLY A 191 8.64 9.05 -0.74
C GLY A 191 9.40 10.28 -0.26
N ILE A 192 9.09 11.43 -0.84
CA ILE A 192 9.50 12.73 -0.30
C ILE A 192 9.06 12.77 1.17
N ILE A 193 10.03 12.65 2.07
CA ILE A 193 9.83 12.85 3.48
C ILE A 193 9.85 14.37 3.69
N LEU A 194 8.67 14.97 3.82
CA LEU A 194 8.58 16.34 4.31
C LEU A 194 8.88 16.29 5.81
N GLY A 195 10.12 16.63 6.16
CA GLY A 195 10.63 16.70 7.52
C GLY A 195 10.66 18.14 8.02
N ALA A 196 9.97 18.41 9.11
CA ALA A 196 10.16 19.65 9.87
C ALA A 196 10.82 19.29 11.20
N GLU A 197 12.01 19.83 11.44
CA GLU A 197 12.69 19.75 12.73
C GLU A 197 12.42 21.02 13.53
N ALA A 198 11.89 20.86 14.74
CA ALA A 198 11.76 21.95 15.69
C ALA A 198 12.53 21.60 16.97
N THR A 199 13.40 22.52 17.40
CA THR A 199 14.01 22.44 18.73
C THR A 199 13.01 22.97 19.73
N LEU A 200 12.48 22.08 20.58
CA LEU A 200 11.62 22.46 21.70
C LEU A 200 12.50 22.72 22.94
N LYS A 201 11.99 23.52 23.89
CA LYS A 201 12.74 23.88 25.11
C LYS A 201 13.25 22.65 25.86
N ASP A 202 14.41 22.79 26.49
CA ASP A 202 15.14 21.78 27.28
C ASP A 202 15.75 20.60 26.51
N GLY A 203 16.01 20.80 25.21
CA GLY A 203 16.82 19.90 24.37
C GLY A 203 16.03 18.82 23.64
N VAL A 204 14.70 18.88 23.65
CA VAL A 204 13.82 17.92 22.97
C VAL A 204 13.74 18.25 21.49
N LYS A 205 14.11 17.30 20.63
CA LYS A 205 13.96 17.39 19.16
C LYS A 205 12.76 16.55 18.72
N GLY A 206 11.73 17.21 18.19
CA GLY A 206 10.61 16.54 17.54
C GLY A 206 10.83 16.52 16.02
N ALA A 207 10.62 15.36 15.39
CA ALA A 207 10.61 15.22 13.94
C ALA A 207 9.20 14.79 13.51
N LEU A 208 8.58 15.56 12.63
CA LEU A 208 7.36 15.16 11.95
C LEU A 208 7.74 14.71 10.54
N THR A 209 7.40 13.47 10.21
CA THR A 209 7.65 12.89 8.90
C THR A 209 6.33 12.45 8.26
N TYR A 210 6.00 13.10 7.15
CA TYR A 210 4.84 12.75 6.35
C TYR A 210 5.31 12.02 5.09
N ASP A 211 4.91 10.76 4.95
CA ASP A 211 5.11 9.98 3.73
C ASP A 211 3.93 10.29 2.79
N VAL A 212 4.20 11.19 1.83
CA VAL A 212 3.21 11.68 0.87
C VAL A 212 2.60 10.54 0.04
N HIS A 213 3.29 9.42 -0.14
CA HIS A 213 2.90 8.34 -1.06
C HIS A 213 2.20 7.16 -0.38
N LYS A 214 2.50 6.89 0.89
CA LYS A 214 1.80 5.84 1.64
C LYS A 214 0.44 6.27 2.18
N ARG A 215 0.10 7.57 2.11
CA ARG A 215 -1.04 8.17 2.84
C ARG A 215 -1.05 7.78 4.32
N THR A 216 0.13 7.49 4.87
CA THR A 216 0.34 7.19 6.29
C THR A 216 1.25 8.28 6.83
N GLY A 217 0.72 9.16 7.66
CA GLY A 217 1.56 9.96 8.53
C GLY A 217 2.12 9.05 9.63
N ALA A 218 3.44 8.97 9.73
CA ALA A 218 4.11 8.36 10.86
C ALA A 218 4.67 9.50 11.71
N ALA A 219 3.91 9.91 12.74
CA ALA A 219 4.46 10.78 13.76
C ALA A 219 5.33 9.92 14.69
N SER A 220 6.64 9.87 14.46
CA SER A 220 7.57 9.25 15.40
C SER A 220 8.20 10.34 16.28
N MET A 221 7.94 10.28 17.57
CA MET A 221 8.62 11.10 18.55
C MET A 221 9.54 10.21 19.37
N THR A 222 10.84 10.43 19.26
CA THR A 222 11.84 9.75 20.08
C THR A 222 12.15 10.63 21.30
N LEU A 223 11.71 10.17 22.48
CA LEU A 223 12.09 10.73 23.77
C LEU A 223 13.39 10.07 24.20
N ASP A 224 14.48 10.83 24.25
CA ASP A 224 15.72 10.38 24.87
C ASP A 224 16.05 11.33 26.02
N LYS A 225 15.74 10.92 27.26
CA LYS A 225 16.28 11.54 28.47
C LYS A 225 16.21 10.62 29.69
N SER A 226 17.34 10.49 30.37
CA SER A 226 17.47 9.89 31.69
C SER A 226 16.87 10.80 32.76
N PHE A 227 16.19 10.20 33.75
CA PHE A 227 15.59 10.92 34.86
C PHE A 227 16.65 11.27 35.91
N ASP A 228 16.80 12.55 36.22
CA ASP A 228 17.29 12.99 37.53
C ASP A 228 16.26 13.92 38.16
N ASN A 229 15.76 13.48 39.32
CA ASN A 229 15.00 14.24 40.30
C ASN A 229 13.94 15.20 39.75
N GLY A 230 12.80 14.61 39.36
CA GLY A 230 11.46 15.17 39.48
C GLY A 230 11.22 16.54 38.83
N SER A 231 10.56 16.56 37.66
CA SER A 231 9.43 17.43 37.33
C SER A 231 8.96 17.24 35.87
N ASN A 232 7.64 16.98 35.74
CA ASN A 232 6.71 17.13 34.61
C ASN A 232 7.20 17.01 33.15
N LEU A 233 6.65 16.01 32.45
CA LEU A 233 6.64 15.92 30.99
C LEU A 233 5.35 16.56 30.46
N GLN A 234 5.44 17.58 29.60
CA GLN A 234 4.31 18.06 28.79
C GLN A 234 4.46 17.58 27.37
N LEU A 235 3.42 16.98 26.82
CA LEU A 235 3.45 16.43 25.48
C LEU A 235 2.18 16.77 24.71
N LYS A 236 2.36 17.46 23.59
CA LYS A 236 1.28 17.88 22.68
C LYS A 236 1.57 17.29 21.31
N ALA A 237 0.75 16.34 20.89
CA ALA A 237 0.81 15.76 19.55
C ALA A 237 -0.51 16.06 18.82
N ILE A 238 -0.42 16.63 17.62
CA ILE A 238 -1.55 16.94 16.75
C ILE A 238 -1.40 16.08 15.50
N TYR A 239 -2.43 15.31 15.15
CA TYR A 239 -2.45 14.48 13.96
C TYR A 239 -3.72 14.69 13.14
N LYS A 240 -3.62 14.59 11.80
CA LYS A 240 -4.75 14.78 10.89
C LYS A 240 -4.59 13.97 9.62
N GLN A 241 -5.59 13.15 9.26
CA GLN A 241 -5.86 12.75 7.87
C GLN A 241 -7.29 12.19 7.69
N ALA A 242 -7.92 12.51 6.56
CA ALA A 242 -9.18 11.92 6.03
C ALA A 242 -10.44 12.01 6.91
N GLY A 243 -10.83 13.22 7.34
CA GLY A 243 -12.20 13.50 7.83
C GLY A 243 -12.37 13.62 9.33
N ASP A 244 -11.48 13.05 10.14
CA ASP A 244 -11.54 13.17 11.61
C ASP A 244 -10.52 14.17 12.16
N MET A 245 -10.94 14.95 13.17
CA MET A 245 -10.09 15.82 13.97
C MET A 245 -9.97 15.23 15.37
N PHE A 246 -8.77 14.76 15.74
CA PHE A 246 -8.46 14.32 17.10
C PHE A 246 -7.57 15.36 17.80
N ILE A 247 -8.05 15.87 18.94
CA ILE A 247 -7.25 16.61 19.92
C ILE A 247 -7.21 15.75 21.17
N LEU A 248 -6.03 15.24 21.53
CA LEU A 248 -5.81 14.56 22.81
C LEU A 248 -5.11 15.53 23.77
N GLU A 249 -5.84 16.01 24.78
CA GLU A 249 -5.28 16.71 25.93
C GLU A 249 -5.46 15.84 27.17
N GLU A 250 -4.37 15.29 27.70
CA GLU A 250 -4.39 14.68 29.03
C GLU A 250 -3.13 14.99 29.84
N THR A 251 -3.35 15.22 31.14
CA THR A 251 -2.32 15.53 32.13
C THR A 251 -2.19 14.37 33.10
N TRP A 252 -1.02 13.72 33.19
CA TRP A 252 -0.81 12.60 34.12
C TRP A 252 0.37 12.85 35.06
N LYS A 253 0.19 12.50 36.33
CA LYS A 253 1.24 12.44 37.37
C LYS A 253 1.57 10.98 37.63
N LEU A 254 2.81 10.54 37.36
CA LEU A 254 3.27 9.19 37.70
C LEU A 254 4.67 9.22 38.31
N ASP A 255 4.90 8.34 39.27
CA ASP A 255 6.15 8.13 40.01
C ASP A 255 7.08 7.12 39.30
N ALA A 256 8.30 6.94 39.83
CA ALA A 256 9.45 6.33 39.15
C ALA A 256 9.31 4.82 38.76
N ASN A 257 8.24 4.12 39.15
CA ASN A 257 8.17 2.66 39.06
C ASN A 257 7.08 2.11 38.11
N ASN A 258 6.38 2.97 37.36
CA ASN A 258 5.14 2.60 36.68
C ASN A 258 5.18 2.92 35.17
N LYS A 259 4.77 1.97 34.31
CA LYS A 259 4.64 2.14 32.85
C LYS A 259 3.18 1.94 32.41
N LEU A 260 2.67 2.89 31.63
CA LEU A 260 1.34 2.85 31.01
C LEU A 260 1.50 2.77 29.49
N GLY A 261 0.80 1.81 28.86
CA GLY A 261 0.74 1.67 27.40
C GLY A 261 -0.70 1.45 26.93
N GLY A 262 -1.04 1.91 25.73
CA GLY A 262 -2.38 1.80 25.18
C GLY A 262 -2.38 1.56 23.68
N ALA A 263 -3.42 0.89 23.19
CA ALA A 263 -3.69 0.67 21.77
C ALA A 263 -5.19 0.79 21.50
N TYR A 264 -5.56 1.41 20.38
CA TYR A 264 -6.96 1.56 19.94
C TYR A 264 -7.15 0.85 18.60
N ASN A 265 -8.20 0.02 18.50
CA ASN A 265 -8.56 -0.66 17.27
C ASN A 265 -9.76 0.03 16.60
N PHE A 266 -9.51 0.72 15.49
CA PHE A 266 -10.52 1.48 14.74
C PHE A 266 -11.59 0.60 14.08
N ASN A 267 -11.32 -0.67 13.79
CA ASN A 267 -12.31 -1.57 13.18
C ASN A 267 -13.35 -2.07 14.19
N THR A 268 -12.99 -2.11 15.48
CA THR A 268 -13.84 -2.67 16.54
C THR A 268 -14.22 -1.65 17.60
N GLU A 269 -13.78 -0.39 17.44
CA GLU A 269 -13.94 0.72 18.39
C GLU A 269 -13.60 0.32 19.84
N GLU A 270 -12.56 -0.50 20.00
CA GLU A 270 -12.08 -1.01 21.29
C GLU A 270 -10.77 -0.30 21.65
N ALA A 271 -10.78 0.40 22.78
CA ALA A 271 -9.58 0.88 23.46
C ALA A 271 -9.10 -0.16 24.45
N ALA A 272 -7.83 -0.57 24.34
CA ALA A 272 -7.17 -1.41 25.33
C ALA A 272 -6.03 -0.60 25.97
N PHE A 273 -6.06 -0.49 27.29
CA PHE A 273 -5.00 0.11 28.09
C PHE A 273 -4.40 -0.94 29.01
N SER A 274 -3.08 -1.05 29.03
CA SER A 274 -2.36 -1.97 29.91
C SER A 274 -1.47 -1.19 30.85
N TYR A 275 -1.59 -1.52 32.13
CA TYR A 275 -0.76 -0.96 33.18
C TYR A 275 0.14 -2.07 33.72
N THR A 276 1.45 -1.92 33.52
CA THR A 276 2.40 -2.91 34.03
C THR A 276 2.93 -2.44 35.37
N TYR A 277 2.40 -3.03 36.44
CA TYR A 277 2.90 -2.82 37.80
C TYR A 277 3.89 -3.91 38.17
N THR A 278 5.17 -3.58 38.30
CA THR A 278 6.19 -4.60 38.58
C THR A 278 6.44 -4.74 40.08
N LYS A 279 5.63 -5.57 40.75
CA LYS A 279 5.95 -6.14 42.06
C LYS A 279 5.27 -7.50 42.21
N ASN A 280 6.06 -8.58 42.29
CA ASN A 280 5.62 -9.95 42.60
C ASN A 280 4.55 -10.54 41.65
N ASP A 281 4.83 -10.50 40.33
CA ASP A 281 4.11 -11.23 39.26
C ASP A 281 2.67 -10.81 38.93
N TRP A 282 2.30 -9.55 39.21
CA TRP A 282 0.98 -8.98 38.90
C TRP A 282 0.98 -8.17 37.60
N ALA A 283 -0.13 -8.26 36.84
CA ALA A 283 -0.42 -7.40 35.69
C ALA A 283 -1.88 -6.93 35.75
N ALA A 284 -2.12 -5.64 35.49
CA ALA A 284 -3.47 -5.08 35.43
C ALA A 284 -3.74 -4.51 34.03
N THR A 285 -4.86 -4.87 33.43
CA THR A 285 -5.29 -4.39 32.13
C THR A 285 -6.71 -3.84 32.23
N GLY A 286 -7.01 -2.82 31.45
CA GLY A 286 -8.36 -2.33 31.30
C GLY A 286 -8.69 -2.17 29.83
N LYS A 287 -9.94 -2.46 29.50
CA LYS A 287 -10.47 -2.38 28.15
C LYS A 287 -11.74 -1.58 28.20
N TYR A 288 -11.93 -0.74 27.20
CA TYR A 288 -13.10 0.08 27.05
C TYR A 288 -13.60 -0.02 25.62
N ASN A 289 -14.85 -0.40 25.44
CA ASN A 289 -15.49 -0.45 24.13
C ASN A 289 -16.46 0.71 23.98
N PHE A 290 -16.21 1.59 23.01
CA PHE A 290 -17.01 2.81 22.83
C PHE A 290 -18.42 2.52 22.32
N GLN A 291 -18.60 1.54 21.42
CA GLN A 291 -19.93 1.19 20.89
C GLN A 291 -20.87 0.63 21.95
N LYS A 292 -20.33 -0.19 22.85
CA LYS A 292 -21.11 -0.82 23.92
C LYS A 292 -21.13 0.03 25.19
N ASP A 293 -20.27 1.06 25.25
CA ASP A 293 -20.00 1.87 26.42
C ASP A 293 -19.72 0.97 27.64
N THR A 294 -18.94 -0.09 27.44
CA THR A 294 -18.61 -1.07 28.49
C THR A 294 -17.14 -0.98 28.85
N THR A 295 -16.87 -0.94 30.15
CA THR A 295 -15.51 -1.06 30.70
C THR A 295 -15.31 -2.48 31.21
N ILE A 296 -14.18 -3.09 30.93
CA ILE A 296 -13.75 -4.35 31.53
C ILE A 296 -12.36 -4.13 32.13
N LEU A 297 -12.27 -4.28 33.45
CA LEU A 297 -11.00 -4.29 34.17
C LEU A 297 -10.59 -5.73 34.41
N GLN A 298 -9.31 -6.03 34.19
CA GLN A 298 -8.76 -7.35 34.38
C GLN A 298 -7.47 -7.26 35.19
N VAL A 299 -7.33 -8.15 36.17
CA VAL A 299 -6.09 -8.33 36.91
C VAL A 299 -5.67 -9.78 36.75
N GLU A 300 -4.43 -9.99 36.33
CA GLU A 300 -3.81 -11.29 36.18
C GLU A 300 -2.61 -11.42 37.13
N LYS A 301 -2.50 -12.59 37.77
CA LYS A 301 -1.33 -12.99 38.54
C LYS A 301 -0.83 -14.34 38.03
N LYS A 302 0.48 -14.43 37.79
CA LYS A 302 1.14 -15.71 37.48
C LYS A 302 1.92 -16.19 38.70
N GLU A 303 1.70 -17.44 39.11
CA GLU A 303 2.48 -18.09 40.16
C GLU A 303 2.92 -19.47 39.66
N GLY A 304 4.18 -19.59 39.22
CA GLY A 304 4.68 -20.83 38.60
C GLY A 304 3.91 -21.19 37.32
N LYS A 305 3.27 -22.37 37.29
CA LYS A 305 2.40 -22.82 36.17
C LYS A 305 0.94 -22.37 36.30
N ASN A 306 0.59 -21.68 37.40
CA ASN A 306 -0.78 -21.27 37.69
C ASN A 306 -1.02 -19.84 37.23
N THR A 307 -2.22 -19.58 36.70
CA THR A 307 -2.67 -18.24 36.32
C THR A 307 -4.00 -17.95 37.02
N TYR A 308 -4.03 -16.83 37.73
CA TYR A 308 -5.21 -16.30 38.42
C TYR A 308 -5.64 -15.04 37.70
N MET A 309 -6.89 -14.95 37.28
CA MET A 309 -7.42 -13.80 36.58
C MET A 309 -8.76 -13.38 37.16
N VAL A 310 -8.89 -12.09 37.46
CA VAL A 310 -10.15 -11.45 37.85
C VAL A 310 -10.54 -10.51 36.72
N GLN A 311 -11.76 -10.62 36.22
CA GLN A 311 -12.35 -9.67 35.27
C GLN A 311 -13.60 -9.04 35.88
N TYR A 312 -13.70 -7.72 35.83
CA TYR A 312 -14.80 -6.95 36.35
C TYR A 312 -15.33 -5.98 35.29
N ALA A 313 -16.62 -6.04 35.00
CA ALA A 313 -17.32 -5.12 34.12
C ALA A 313 -18.21 -4.19 34.97
N PRO A 314 -17.77 -2.96 35.29
CA PRO A 314 -18.46 -2.10 36.24
C PRO A 314 -19.88 -1.73 35.84
N LYS A 315 -20.13 -1.57 34.53
CA LYS A 315 -21.44 -1.17 34.01
C LYS A 315 -22.49 -2.27 34.13
N ASP A 316 -22.09 -3.51 33.89
CA ASP A 316 -23.02 -4.65 33.87
C ASP A 316 -23.10 -5.35 35.23
N GLY A 317 -22.32 -4.91 36.23
CA GLY A 317 -22.15 -5.57 37.53
C GLY A 317 -21.44 -6.93 37.47
N ALA A 318 -21.24 -7.44 36.25
CA ALA A 318 -20.72 -8.76 35.95
C ALA A 318 -19.25 -8.87 36.30
N THR A 319 -18.90 -9.97 36.95
CA THR A 319 -17.54 -10.31 37.36
C THR A 319 -17.29 -11.78 37.05
N SER A 320 -16.07 -12.08 36.62
CA SER A 320 -15.63 -13.46 36.55
C SER A 320 -14.29 -13.64 37.24
N LEU A 321 -14.17 -14.74 37.97
CA LEU A 321 -12.92 -15.23 38.54
C LEU A 321 -12.53 -16.47 37.77
N VAL A 322 -11.35 -16.43 37.17
CA VAL A 322 -10.78 -17.55 36.42
C VAL A 322 -9.53 -18.02 37.14
N TRP A 323 -9.53 -19.29 37.51
CA TRP A 323 -8.35 -19.97 38.02
C TRP A 323 -7.94 -21.06 37.05
N THR A 324 -6.69 -21.02 36.62
CA THR A 324 -6.11 -22.03 35.72
C THR A 324 -4.87 -22.64 36.36
N ALA A 325 -4.93 -23.94 36.57
CA ALA A 325 -3.82 -24.77 37.05
C ALA A 325 -3.82 -26.05 36.22
N LYS A 326 -3.02 -26.10 35.15
CA LYS A 326 -3.05 -27.20 34.17
C LYS A 326 -3.01 -28.58 34.87
N PRO A 327 -3.91 -29.53 34.53
CA PRO A 327 -4.90 -29.51 33.43
C PRO A 327 -6.25 -28.86 33.76
N PHE A 328 -6.41 -28.26 34.94
CA PHE A 328 -7.69 -27.78 35.45
C PHE A 328 -7.92 -26.30 35.14
N LYS A 329 -9.17 -25.97 34.80
CA LYS A 329 -9.65 -24.59 34.67
C LYS A 329 -11.00 -24.45 35.36
N ALA A 330 -11.06 -23.56 36.35
CA ALA A 330 -12.29 -23.19 37.03
C ALA A 330 -12.68 -21.76 36.64
N ILE A 331 -13.95 -21.55 36.29
CA ILE A 331 -14.50 -20.24 35.95
C ILE A 331 -15.74 -20.03 36.82
N LEU A 332 -15.70 -18.99 37.65
CA LEU A 332 -16.84 -18.52 38.44
C LEU A 332 -17.34 -17.23 37.82
N LYS A 333 -18.64 -17.13 37.51
CA LYS A 333 -19.27 -15.92 36.97
C LYS A 333 -20.41 -15.49 37.88
N GLY A 334 -20.54 -14.19 38.10
CA GLY A 334 -21.65 -13.63 38.85
C GLY A 334 -21.48 -12.14 39.08
N ASN A 335 -22.16 -11.60 40.08
CA ASN A 335 -22.08 -10.18 40.41
C ASN A 335 -21.09 -9.91 41.57
N MET A 336 -20.44 -8.75 41.57
CA MET A 336 -19.52 -8.37 42.66
C MET A 336 -20.28 -7.81 43.87
N GLY A 337 -20.06 -8.39 45.05
CA GLY A 337 -20.64 -7.96 46.32
C GLY A 337 -19.60 -7.74 47.43
N LYS A 338 -20.04 -7.25 48.60
CA LYS A 338 -19.19 -7.11 49.81
C LYS A 338 -18.81 -8.50 50.35
N GLY A 339 -17.82 -9.15 49.74
CA GLY A 339 -17.37 -10.50 50.09
C GLY A 339 -16.74 -11.30 48.93
N GLY A 340 -16.78 -10.78 47.69
CA GLY A 340 -16.28 -11.46 46.49
C GLY A 340 -17.36 -11.56 45.41
N VAL A 341 -17.19 -12.49 44.47
CA VAL A 341 -18.19 -12.77 43.43
C VAL A 341 -19.34 -13.58 44.03
N SER A 342 -20.56 -13.03 44.08
CA SER A 342 -21.76 -13.81 44.32
C SER A 342 -22.08 -14.58 43.05
N ALA A 343 -21.72 -15.87 43.02
CA ALA A 343 -21.72 -16.67 41.80
C ALA A 343 -23.16 -17.00 41.34
N ASP A 344 -23.49 -16.55 40.14
CA ASP A 344 -24.74 -16.92 39.45
C ASP A 344 -24.55 -18.24 38.67
N SER A 345 -23.31 -18.55 38.29
CA SER A 345 -22.94 -19.83 37.66
C SER A 345 -21.48 -20.19 37.91
N ALA A 346 -21.20 -21.49 38.00
CA ALA A 346 -19.86 -22.04 38.14
C ALA A 346 -19.61 -23.11 37.07
N VAL A 347 -18.49 -23.02 36.37
CA VAL A 347 -18.07 -24.01 35.37
C VAL A 347 -16.70 -24.54 35.77
N PHE A 348 -16.61 -25.86 35.97
CA PHE A 348 -15.37 -26.57 36.21
C PHE A 348 -15.03 -27.44 35.00
N ALA A 349 -13.88 -27.19 34.37
CA ALA A 349 -13.44 -27.90 33.19
C ALA A 349 -12.10 -28.60 33.47
N VAL A 350 -12.01 -29.87 33.06
CA VAL A 350 -10.77 -30.64 33.04
C VAL A 350 -10.31 -30.73 31.59
N THR A 351 -9.16 -30.15 31.27
CA THR A 351 -8.62 -30.13 29.91
C THR A 351 -7.44 -31.10 29.83
N HIS A 352 -7.63 -32.27 29.22
CA HIS A 352 -6.52 -33.16 28.87
C HIS A 352 -5.92 -32.73 27.53
N GLU A 353 -4.67 -32.28 27.54
CA GLU A 353 -3.86 -32.14 26.33
C GLU A 353 -3.24 -33.52 26.03
N PHE A 354 -3.54 -34.09 24.86
CA PHE A 354 -2.81 -35.25 24.33
C PHE A 354 -1.93 -34.74 23.19
N ASP A 355 -0.65 -35.09 23.19
CA ASP A 355 0.20 -34.91 22.01
C ASP A 355 -0.23 -35.94 20.96
N LEU A 356 -0.63 -35.45 19.77
CA LEU A 356 -0.94 -36.27 18.59
C LEU A 356 0.31 -36.43 17.73
#